data_AF-A0A5J5AVM2-F1
#
_entry.id   AF-A0A5J5AVM2-F1
#
_cell.length_a   1.000
_cell.length_b   1.000
_cell.length_c   1.000
_cell.angle_alpha   90.00
_cell.angle_beta   90.00
_cell.angle_gamma   90.00
#
_symmetry.space_group_name_H-M   'P 1'
#
loop_
_entity.id
_entity.type
_entity.pdbx_description
1 polymer ?
#
loop_
_entity_poly.entity_id
_entity_poly.type
_entity_poly.pdbx_seq_one_letter_code
_entity_poly.pdbx_strand_id
1 'polypeptide(L)'
;MEIAADSLYKAKLIRGFCHLYDGQEAVAVGMEAAITKKDCIITAYRHHCIFLCRGGTLLECFAVLMGRRRAGCSKGKGCPQYGRSLGSACHFDGMGTAEWKAAKSPAYFKRGDYVPGLKVDGMDALAVKQACKFAKEHALKNGPIILEMDTYRYHGHSMSDPGSTYAERDPIERIRKLILSHELATEKQLKDIEKQVRKEVQPFRKLAFLSYWLWTSFIFLQFQESPTPDSSELFTNVYVKGLGVEVDFSPLC
;
A
#
# COMPACT_ATOMS: atom_id res chain seq x y z
N MET A 1 -5.51 4.83 -6.10
CA MET A 1 -4.95 3.65 -6.81
C MET A 1 -5.87 2.45 -6.66
N GLU A 2 -6.17 2.05 -5.43
CA GLU A 2 -7.02 0.89 -5.05
C GLU A 2 -8.25 0.64 -5.93
N ILE A 3 -9.11 1.63 -6.17
CA ILE A 3 -10.34 1.48 -6.99
C ILE A 3 -10.06 1.01 -8.44
N ALA A 4 -8.89 1.31 -9.00
CA ALA A 4 -8.48 0.78 -10.30
C ALA A 4 -7.93 -0.65 -10.17
N ALA A 5 -7.28 -1.01 -9.06
CA ALA A 5 -6.88 -2.39 -8.78
C ALA A 5 -8.11 -3.31 -8.59
N ASP A 6 -9.16 -2.84 -7.91
CA ASP A 6 -10.48 -3.52 -7.85
C ASP A 6 -11.01 -3.86 -9.26
N SER A 7 -11.06 -2.86 -10.13
CA SER A 7 -11.54 -3.02 -11.51
C SER A 7 -10.71 -4.03 -12.31
N LEU A 8 -9.38 -4.01 -12.15
CA LEU A 8 -8.44 -4.91 -12.83
C LEU A 8 -8.48 -6.34 -12.29
N TYR A 9 -8.75 -6.52 -11.00
CA TYR A 9 -8.97 -7.82 -10.39
C TYR A 9 -10.28 -8.45 -10.88
N LYS A 10 -11.37 -7.67 -10.92
CA LYS A 10 -12.65 -8.10 -11.49
C LYS A 10 -12.52 -8.48 -12.98
N ALA A 11 -11.67 -7.77 -13.74
CA ALA A 11 -11.30 -8.13 -15.11
C ALA A 11 -10.30 -9.30 -15.24
N LYS A 12 -9.91 -9.96 -14.13
CA LYS A 12 -8.94 -11.08 -14.06
C LYS A 12 -7.53 -10.79 -14.61
N LEU A 13 -7.16 -9.52 -14.69
CA LEU A 13 -5.82 -9.04 -15.05
C LEU A 13 -4.88 -9.04 -13.85
N ILE A 14 -5.42 -8.74 -12.66
CA ILE A 14 -4.78 -9.05 -11.36
C ILE A 14 -5.31 -10.42 -10.91
N ARG A 15 -4.44 -11.26 -10.33
CA ARG A 15 -4.77 -12.61 -9.87
C ARG A 15 -4.12 -12.89 -8.51
N GLY A 16 -4.59 -13.93 -7.82
CA GLY A 16 -4.09 -14.30 -6.50
C GLY A 16 -4.59 -13.33 -5.43
N PHE A 17 -3.72 -12.87 -4.54
CA PHE A 17 -4.11 -11.97 -3.45
C PHE A 17 -3.99 -10.50 -3.82
N CYS A 18 -5.06 -9.74 -3.54
CA CYS A 18 -5.06 -8.27 -3.64
C CYS A 18 -5.79 -7.72 -2.40
N HIS A 19 -5.10 -6.86 -1.64
CA HIS A 19 -5.58 -6.30 -0.37
C HIS A 19 -5.54 -4.77 -0.45
N LEU A 20 -6.71 -4.17 -0.64
CA LEU A 20 -6.83 -2.74 -0.92
C LEU A 20 -6.66 -1.88 0.35
N TYR A 21 -5.95 -0.76 0.26
CA TYR A 21 -5.64 0.13 1.41
C TYR A 21 -6.68 1.25 1.62
N ASP A 22 -7.82 1.23 0.93
CA ASP A 22 -8.77 2.35 0.93
C ASP A 22 -9.61 2.42 2.22
N GLY A 23 -9.72 3.66 2.73
CA GLY A 23 -10.19 3.98 4.08
C GLY A 23 -9.06 4.19 5.09
N GLN A 24 -7.83 3.78 4.77
CA GLN A 24 -6.67 3.79 5.69
C GLN A 24 -5.63 4.86 5.33
N GLU A 25 -5.88 5.67 4.30
CA GLU A 25 -4.90 6.57 3.68
C GLU A 25 -4.26 7.54 4.68
N ALA A 26 -5.02 7.99 5.69
CA ALA A 26 -4.54 8.85 6.76
C ALA A 26 -3.37 8.24 7.55
N VAL A 27 -3.33 6.91 7.74
CA VAL A 27 -2.23 6.24 8.44
C VAL A 27 -0.94 6.29 7.62
N ALA A 28 -1.00 5.92 6.34
CA ALA A 28 0.17 5.93 5.46
C ALA A 28 0.72 7.35 5.22
N VAL A 29 -0.16 8.31 4.90
CA VAL A 29 0.22 9.70 4.60
C VAL A 29 0.68 10.43 5.87
N GLY A 30 -0.03 10.25 6.99
CA GLY A 30 0.34 10.87 8.27
C GLY A 30 1.68 10.37 8.79
N MET A 31 1.93 9.05 8.71
CA MET A 31 3.20 8.44 9.10
C MET A 31 4.36 8.95 8.22
N GLU A 32 4.20 8.95 6.89
CA GLU A 32 5.26 9.44 5.99
C GLU A 32 5.56 10.93 6.21
N ALA A 33 4.55 11.74 6.51
CA ALA A 33 4.70 13.17 6.84
C ALA A 33 5.40 13.44 8.19
N ALA A 34 5.64 12.40 9.01
CA ALA A 34 6.33 12.49 10.30
C ALA A 34 7.77 11.94 10.28
N ILE A 35 8.12 11.15 9.26
CA ILE A 35 9.42 10.47 9.14
C ILE A 35 10.22 10.99 7.93
N THR A 36 11.36 10.38 7.67
CA THR A 36 12.25 10.68 6.54
C THR A 36 12.44 9.45 5.66
N LYS A 37 12.99 9.64 4.46
CA LYS A 37 13.38 8.53 3.57
C LYS A 37 14.50 7.64 4.13
N LYS A 38 15.18 8.06 5.21
CA LYS A 38 16.20 7.25 5.91
C LYS A 38 15.60 6.30 6.96
N ASP A 39 14.39 6.56 7.43
CA ASP A 39 13.72 5.72 8.44
C ASP A 39 13.15 4.43 7.80
N CYS A 40 13.08 3.34 8.59
CA CYS A 40 12.68 1.99 8.16
C CYS A 40 11.32 1.53 8.74
N ILE A 41 10.72 0.48 8.14
CA ILE A 41 9.40 -0.13 8.46
C ILE A 41 9.27 -1.51 7.74
N ILE A 42 8.61 -2.62 8.17
CA ILE A 42 7.79 -2.95 9.37
C ILE A 42 6.31 -3.49 9.17
N THR A 43 5.94 -4.36 8.19
CA THR A 43 4.51 -4.79 7.95
C THR A 43 4.23 -6.10 7.19
N ALA A 44 2.92 -6.36 7.06
CA ALA A 44 2.22 -7.39 6.30
C ALA A 44 1.85 -6.98 4.84
N TYR A 45 0.76 -7.54 4.31
CA TYR A 45 0.40 -7.57 2.90
C TYR A 45 -0.44 -6.39 2.37
N ARG A 46 -1.04 -5.55 3.23
CA ARG A 46 -1.84 -4.38 2.81
C ARG A 46 -0.95 -3.12 2.82
N HIS A 47 -0.26 -2.85 1.71
CA HIS A 47 0.89 -1.93 1.71
C HIS A 47 0.97 -0.99 0.48
N HIS A 48 0.01 -1.05 -0.44
CA HIS A 48 -0.03 -0.26 -1.69
C HIS A 48 0.18 1.26 -1.47
N CYS A 49 -0.57 1.86 -0.55
CA CYS A 49 -0.47 3.29 -0.24
C CYS A 49 0.90 3.64 0.37
N ILE A 50 1.45 2.77 1.22
CA ILE A 50 2.75 2.97 1.87
C ILE A 50 3.87 2.89 0.82
N PHE A 51 3.81 1.94 -0.11
CA PHE A 51 4.75 1.84 -1.24
C PHE A 51 4.79 3.14 -2.07
N LEU A 52 3.62 3.70 -2.41
CA LEU A 52 3.54 5.00 -3.08
C LEU A 52 4.13 6.13 -2.23
N CYS A 53 3.75 6.22 -0.95
CA CYS A 53 4.27 7.23 -0.03
C CYS A 53 5.80 7.16 0.08
N ARG A 54 6.38 5.96 0.01
CA ARG A 54 7.84 5.72 0.08
C ARG A 54 8.58 5.95 -1.23
N GLY A 55 7.89 6.33 -2.30
CA GLY A 55 8.48 6.77 -3.56
C GLY A 55 8.32 5.78 -4.72
N GLY A 56 7.62 4.67 -4.49
CA GLY A 56 7.21 3.77 -5.57
C GLY A 56 6.18 4.41 -6.49
N THR A 57 6.21 4.04 -7.76
CA THR A 57 5.31 4.61 -8.79
C THR A 57 4.03 3.79 -8.96
N LEU A 58 2.99 4.44 -9.52
CA LEU A 58 1.78 3.73 -9.97
C LEU A 58 2.10 2.63 -10.97
N LEU A 59 3.05 2.88 -11.88
CA LEU A 59 3.49 1.93 -12.89
C LEU A 59 4.08 0.68 -12.24
N GLU A 60 5.01 0.82 -11.29
CA GLU A 60 5.61 -0.31 -10.58
C GLU A 60 4.58 -1.11 -9.78
N CYS A 61 3.68 -0.42 -9.05
CA CYS A 61 2.66 -1.10 -8.27
C CYS A 61 1.72 -1.93 -9.15
N PHE A 62 1.21 -1.35 -10.24
CA PHE A 62 0.35 -2.08 -11.18
C PHE A 62 1.10 -3.17 -11.95
N ALA A 63 2.36 -2.93 -12.33
CA ALA A 63 3.19 -3.92 -13.01
C ALA A 63 3.41 -5.16 -12.14
N VAL A 64 3.68 -4.97 -10.85
CA VAL A 64 3.79 -6.10 -9.92
C VAL A 64 2.43 -6.81 -9.73
N LEU A 65 1.35 -6.07 -9.51
CA LEU A 65 0.01 -6.66 -9.33
C LEU A 65 -0.47 -7.49 -10.53
N MET A 66 -0.04 -7.17 -11.75
CA MET A 66 -0.35 -7.93 -12.98
C MET A 66 0.83 -8.80 -13.47
N GLY A 67 1.83 -9.09 -12.62
CA GLY A 67 2.91 -10.04 -12.91
C GLY A 67 3.86 -9.68 -14.06
N ARG A 68 4.21 -8.38 -14.21
CA ARG A 68 5.00 -7.87 -15.33
C ARG A 68 6.49 -7.68 -14.99
N ARG A 69 7.36 -8.14 -15.90
CA ARG A 69 8.81 -8.26 -15.68
C ARG A 69 9.58 -6.94 -15.64
N ARG A 70 9.42 -6.06 -16.65
CA ARG A 70 10.26 -4.86 -16.84
C ARG A 70 9.85 -3.70 -15.96
N ALA A 71 8.55 -3.52 -15.76
CA ALA A 71 8.00 -2.40 -15.02
C ALA A 71 7.81 -2.69 -13.52
N GLY A 72 7.82 -3.96 -13.09
CA GLY A 72 7.56 -4.32 -11.69
C GLY A 72 8.82 -4.39 -10.83
N CYS A 73 8.82 -3.74 -9.66
CA CYS A 73 9.96 -3.74 -8.73
C CYS A 73 10.38 -5.14 -8.24
N SER A 74 9.47 -6.13 -8.25
CA SER A 74 9.73 -7.54 -7.92
C SER A 74 10.09 -8.42 -9.14
N LYS A 75 10.25 -7.83 -10.34
CA LYS A 75 10.38 -8.55 -11.63
C LYS A 75 9.29 -9.60 -11.88
N GLY A 76 8.09 -9.40 -11.32
CA GLY A 76 6.97 -10.35 -11.42
C GLY A 76 7.08 -11.61 -10.54
N LYS A 77 8.08 -11.71 -9.65
CA LYS A 77 8.29 -12.88 -8.78
C LYS A 77 7.54 -12.85 -7.44
N GLY A 78 6.95 -11.72 -7.06
CA GLY A 78 6.23 -11.55 -5.80
C GLY A 78 5.37 -10.30 -5.80
N CYS A 79 4.65 -10.06 -4.70
CA CYS A 79 3.90 -8.83 -4.43
C CYS A 79 4.85 -7.59 -4.38
N PRO A 80 4.37 -6.32 -4.26
CA PRO A 80 5.21 -5.10 -4.26
C PRO A 80 6.16 -4.92 -3.06
N GLN A 81 6.71 -6.00 -2.52
CA GLN A 81 7.35 -6.10 -1.20
C GLN A 81 8.86 -5.82 -1.21
N TYR A 82 9.47 -5.50 -2.35
CA TYR A 82 10.91 -5.27 -2.44
C TYR A 82 11.28 -3.78 -2.58
N GLY A 83 11.32 -3.09 -1.43
CA GLY A 83 11.72 -1.68 -1.38
C GLY A 83 11.57 -1.00 -0.01
N ARG A 84 12.32 -1.44 1.02
CA ARG A 84 12.50 -0.80 2.35
C ARG A 84 11.31 0.06 2.85
N SER A 85 10.13 -0.53 2.88
CA SER A 85 8.86 0.17 3.14
C SER A 85 7.75 -0.82 3.44
N LEU A 86 7.28 -0.87 4.68
CA LEU A 86 6.17 -1.74 5.08
C LEU A 86 5.61 -1.19 6.41
N GLY A 87 4.47 -0.48 6.53
CA GLY A 87 3.91 -0.06 7.86
C GLY A 87 2.68 -0.86 8.31
N SER A 88 2.64 -1.41 9.54
CA SER A 88 1.46 -2.19 10.02
C SER A 88 0.45 -1.33 10.73
N ALA A 89 -0.73 -1.19 10.13
CA ALA A 89 -1.90 -0.60 10.75
C ALA A 89 -2.80 -1.71 11.36
N CYS A 90 -3.32 -1.46 12.56
CA CYS A 90 -4.31 -2.31 13.23
C CYS A 90 -5.71 -1.99 12.70
N HIS A 91 -6.60 -2.98 12.68
CA HIS A 91 -7.97 -2.85 12.19
C HIS A 91 -8.91 -3.70 13.04
N PHE A 92 -10.17 -3.28 13.14
CA PHE A 92 -11.20 -3.94 13.96
C PHE A 92 -11.53 -5.40 13.55
N ASP A 93 -11.12 -5.85 12.35
CA ASP A 93 -11.33 -7.22 11.86
C ASP A 93 -10.03 -7.88 11.36
N GLY A 94 -9.70 -9.04 11.95
CA GLY A 94 -8.69 -9.96 11.43
C GLY A 94 -9.32 -10.94 10.45
N MET A 95 -9.09 -10.74 9.15
CA MET A 95 -9.85 -11.41 8.07
C MET A 95 -11.37 -11.15 8.21
N GLY A 96 -12.14 -12.13 8.69
CA GLY A 96 -13.56 -12.00 9.04
C GLY A 96 -13.86 -12.10 10.54
N THR A 97 -12.83 -12.14 11.39
CA THR A 97 -12.98 -12.26 12.85
C THR A 97 -12.84 -10.88 13.50
N ALA A 98 -13.95 -10.36 13.99
CA ALA A 98 -14.00 -9.12 14.76
C ALA A 98 -13.11 -9.18 16.01
N GLU A 99 -12.50 -8.05 16.35
CA GLU A 99 -11.62 -7.82 17.50
C GLU A 99 -12.10 -8.55 18.75
N TRP A 100 -13.31 -8.27 19.25
CA TRP A 100 -13.84 -8.83 20.50
C TRP A 100 -14.00 -10.36 20.50
N LYS A 101 -13.93 -11.02 19.33
CA LYS A 101 -13.88 -12.48 19.18
C LYS A 101 -12.44 -13.03 19.17
N ALA A 102 -11.50 -12.26 18.64
CA ALA A 102 -10.07 -12.62 18.57
C ALA A 102 -9.25 -12.18 19.80
N ALA A 103 -9.76 -11.22 20.56
CA ALA A 103 -9.03 -10.47 21.58
C ALA A 103 -9.85 -10.33 22.87
N LYS A 104 -9.35 -10.88 23.99
CA LYS A 104 -9.95 -10.66 25.31
C LYS A 104 -9.85 -9.21 25.80
N SER A 105 -8.80 -8.49 25.37
CA SER A 105 -8.60 -7.06 25.63
C SER A 105 -8.44 -6.31 24.30
N PRO A 106 -9.35 -5.37 23.96
CA PRO A 106 -9.28 -4.57 22.73
C PRO A 106 -8.23 -3.44 22.79
N ALA A 107 -7.63 -3.16 23.96
CA ALA A 107 -6.60 -2.13 24.08
C ALA A 107 -5.24 -2.66 23.59
N TYR A 108 -5.03 -2.75 22.27
CA TYR A 108 -3.76 -3.19 21.67
C TYR A 108 -2.57 -2.32 22.10
N PHE A 109 -2.75 -1.01 22.30
CA PHE A 109 -1.74 -0.08 22.79
C PHE A 109 -1.22 -0.43 24.19
N LYS A 110 -1.98 -1.21 24.97
CA LYS A 110 -1.58 -1.69 26.31
C LYS A 110 -0.95 -3.10 26.30
N ARG A 111 -0.84 -3.76 25.14
CA ARG A 111 -0.29 -5.12 25.02
C ARG A 111 1.23 -5.18 25.03
N GLY A 112 1.90 -4.04 25.07
CA GLY A 112 3.35 -3.94 25.24
C GLY A 112 3.85 -4.32 26.63
N ASP A 113 2.94 -4.59 27.57
CA ASP A 113 3.24 -4.81 29.00
C ASP A 113 3.97 -3.59 29.59
N TYR A 114 5.30 -3.68 29.75
CA TYR A 114 6.15 -2.56 30.18
C TYR A 114 6.42 -1.53 29.08
N VAL A 115 6.21 -1.86 27.80
CA VAL A 115 6.41 -0.93 26.68
C VAL A 115 5.26 0.08 26.64
N PRO A 116 5.52 1.40 26.71
CA PRO A 116 4.48 2.42 26.68
C PRO A 116 3.72 2.39 25.35
N GLY A 117 2.46 2.83 25.37
CA GLY A 117 1.66 2.91 24.15
C GLY A 117 0.64 4.04 24.13
N LEU A 118 0.28 4.44 22.92
CA LEU A 118 -0.65 5.52 22.61
C LEU A 118 -1.68 5.03 21.58
N LYS A 119 -2.96 5.31 21.83
CA LYS A 119 -4.04 5.10 20.87
C LYS A 119 -4.28 6.38 20.09
N VAL A 120 -4.49 6.27 18.78
CA VAL A 120 -4.45 7.37 17.81
C VAL A 120 -5.65 7.24 16.87
N ASP A 121 -6.29 8.36 16.54
CA ASP A 121 -7.33 8.41 15.50
C ASP A 121 -6.68 8.21 14.11
N GLY A 122 -6.66 6.97 13.64
CA GLY A 122 -6.10 6.58 12.34
C GLY A 122 -6.88 7.12 11.13
N MET A 123 -8.05 7.71 11.36
CA MET A 123 -8.83 8.46 10.36
C MET A 123 -8.46 9.96 10.30
N ASP A 124 -7.44 10.40 11.05
CA ASP A 124 -6.89 11.75 11.02
C ASP A 124 -5.40 11.75 10.68
N ALA A 125 -5.05 12.17 9.46
CA ALA A 125 -3.67 12.22 9.01
C ALA A 125 -2.79 13.18 9.85
N LEU A 126 -3.38 14.20 10.48
CA LEU A 126 -2.66 15.13 11.36
C LEU A 126 -2.43 14.52 12.75
N ALA A 127 -3.40 13.79 13.29
CA ALA A 127 -3.22 13.05 14.56
C ALA A 127 -2.17 11.94 14.40
N VAL A 128 -2.25 11.15 13.32
CA VAL A 128 -1.23 10.16 12.95
C VAL A 128 0.14 10.81 12.83
N LYS A 129 0.26 11.94 12.11
CA LYS A 129 1.53 12.65 11.95
C LYS A 129 2.14 13.06 13.29
N GLN A 130 1.36 13.66 14.20
CA GLN A 130 1.89 14.08 15.50
C GLN A 130 2.23 12.88 16.39
N ALA A 131 1.42 11.82 16.39
CA ALA A 131 1.71 10.60 17.13
C ALA A 131 2.98 9.90 16.63
N CYS A 132 3.17 9.77 15.31
CA CYS A 132 4.39 9.22 14.71
C CYS A 132 5.62 10.07 14.99
N LYS A 133 5.49 11.41 14.97
CA LYS A 133 6.59 12.33 15.34
C LYS A 133 6.99 12.14 16.80
N PHE A 134 6.02 12.18 17.71
CA PHE A 134 6.24 11.93 19.14
C PHE A 134 6.87 10.55 19.38
N ALA A 135 6.34 9.50 18.74
CA ALA A 135 6.86 8.15 18.88
C ALA A 135 8.31 8.02 18.39
N LYS A 136 8.67 8.69 17.28
CA LYS A 136 10.06 8.73 16.81
C LYS A 136 10.99 9.44 17.80
N GLU A 137 10.57 10.59 18.32
CA GLU A 137 11.35 11.34 19.32
C GLU A 137 11.49 10.58 20.64
N HIS A 138 10.47 9.82 21.03
CA HIS A 138 10.50 8.91 22.18
C HIS A 138 11.43 7.72 21.92
N ALA A 139 11.30 7.05 20.77
CA ALA A 139 12.07 5.86 20.40
C ALA A 139 13.58 6.11 20.41
N LEU A 140 14.00 7.29 19.95
CA LEU A 140 15.41 7.69 19.92
C LEU A 140 16.00 8.03 21.31
N LYS A 141 15.16 8.18 22.36
CA LYS A 141 15.58 8.60 23.70
C LYS A 141 15.35 7.55 24.78
N ASN A 142 14.23 6.84 24.72
CA ASN A 142 13.69 6.03 25.82
C ASN A 142 13.46 4.55 25.44
N GLY A 143 13.65 4.17 24.18
CA GLY A 143 13.31 2.83 23.69
C GLY A 143 11.89 2.73 23.12
N PRO A 144 11.37 1.52 22.90
CA PRO A 144 10.19 1.28 22.06
C PRO A 144 8.90 1.91 22.62
N ILE A 145 7.96 2.18 21.71
CA ILE A 145 6.60 2.67 22.01
C ILE A 145 5.61 2.06 21.01
N ILE A 146 4.42 1.71 21.47
CA ILE A 146 3.34 1.15 20.63
C ILE A 146 2.39 2.27 20.20
N LEU A 147 2.06 2.33 18.91
CA LEU A 147 0.96 3.15 18.40
C LEU A 147 -0.17 2.24 17.91
N GLU A 148 -1.36 2.38 18.49
CA GLU A 148 -2.58 1.77 17.97
C GLU A 148 -3.32 2.80 17.13
N MET A 149 -3.40 2.56 15.81
CA MET A 149 -4.08 3.43 14.86
C MET A 149 -5.51 2.93 14.64
N ASP A 150 -6.51 3.63 15.16
CA ASP A 150 -7.93 3.31 14.93
C ASP A 150 -8.34 3.73 13.52
N THR A 151 -8.42 2.77 12.60
CA THR A 151 -8.79 3.02 11.20
C THR A 151 -9.64 1.90 10.61
N TYR A 152 -10.21 2.12 9.42
CA TYR A 152 -11.22 1.26 8.81
C TYR A 152 -10.87 0.94 7.35
N ARG A 153 -11.32 -0.21 6.83
CA ARG A 153 -11.18 -0.58 5.41
C ARG A 153 -12.55 -0.61 4.74
N TYR A 154 -12.68 0.04 3.59
CA TYR A 154 -13.93 0.04 2.83
C TYR A 154 -14.16 -1.27 2.06
N HIS A 155 -13.08 -1.90 1.60
CA HIS A 155 -13.13 -3.23 0.99
C HIS A 155 -13.01 -4.36 2.02
N GLY A 156 -13.35 -5.56 1.55
CA GLY A 156 -13.16 -6.82 2.28
C GLY A 156 -11.70 -7.06 2.70
N HIS A 157 -11.48 -8.18 3.39
CA HIS A 157 -10.13 -8.54 3.80
C HIS A 157 -9.21 -8.63 2.56
N SER A 158 -9.63 -9.39 1.57
CA SER A 158 -9.10 -9.44 0.21
C SER A 158 -10.20 -9.14 -0.82
N MET A 159 -9.82 -9.06 -2.10
CA MET A 159 -10.76 -9.01 -3.22
C MET A 159 -11.71 -10.22 -3.34
N SER A 160 -11.47 -11.31 -2.60
CA SER A 160 -12.36 -12.48 -2.55
C SER A 160 -13.46 -12.34 -1.48
N ASP A 161 -13.39 -11.33 -0.61
CA ASP A 161 -14.29 -11.14 0.52
C ASP A 161 -15.25 -9.96 0.25
N PRO A 162 -16.59 -10.15 0.25
CA PRO A 162 -17.53 -9.04 0.13
C PRO A 162 -17.55 -8.21 1.43
N GLY A 163 -16.98 -6.99 1.38
CA GLY A 163 -16.97 -6.02 2.48
C GLY A 163 -18.06 -4.94 2.40
N SER A 164 -18.28 -4.20 3.49
CA SER A 164 -19.19 -3.05 3.53
C SER A 164 -18.51 -1.76 3.06
N THR A 165 -18.93 -1.25 1.90
CA THR A 165 -18.37 -0.05 1.25
C THR A 165 -18.80 1.29 1.86
N TYR A 166 -19.33 1.32 3.09
CA TYR A 166 -19.88 2.52 3.73
C TYR A 166 -19.13 2.86 5.01
N ALA A 167 -18.64 4.10 5.11
CA ALA A 167 -18.01 4.64 6.30
C ALA A 167 -18.34 6.12 6.45
N GLU A 168 -18.78 6.53 7.64
CA GLU A 168 -19.18 7.92 7.93
C GLU A 168 -17.98 8.87 8.12
N ARG A 169 -16.77 8.32 8.32
CA ARG A 169 -15.55 9.04 8.73
C ARG A 169 -14.45 8.94 7.67
N ASP A 170 -14.67 9.50 6.49
CA ASP A 170 -13.66 9.45 5.42
C ASP A 170 -12.43 10.36 5.67
N PRO A 171 -11.19 9.85 5.53
CA PRO A 171 -9.98 10.61 5.86
C PRO A 171 -9.63 11.68 4.82
N ILE A 172 -10.03 11.49 3.56
CA ILE A 172 -9.78 12.45 2.47
C ILE A 172 -10.75 13.63 2.60
N GLU A 173 -12.03 13.35 2.86
CA GLU A 173 -13.06 14.37 3.06
C GLU A 173 -12.83 15.18 4.36
N ARG A 174 -12.29 14.56 5.41
CA ARG A 174 -11.84 15.27 6.61
C ARG A 174 -10.77 16.31 6.28
N ILE A 175 -9.73 15.93 5.52
CA ILE A 175 -8.68 16.84 5.09
C ILE A 175 -9.23 17.91 4.12
N ARG A 176 -10.15 17.54 3.21
CA ARG A 176 -10.83 18.48 2.31
C ARG A 176 -11.50 19.62 3.10
N LYS A 177 -12.30 19.26 4.11
CA LYS A 177 -13.00 20.22 4.98
C LYS A 177 -12.03 21.14 5.71
N LEU A 178 -10.93 20.62 6.25
CA LEU A 178 -9.90 21.41 6.94
C LEU A 178 -9.19 22.39 5.99
N ILE A 179 -8.87 21.97 4.76
CA ILE A 179 -8.24 22.84 3.76
C ILE A 179 -9.16 24.01 3.40
N LEU A 180 -10.46 23.73 3.21
CA LEU A 180 -11.47 24.75 2.90
C LEU A 180 -11.74 25.68 4.08
N SER A 181 -11.86 25.16 5.30
CA SER A 181 -12.15 25.97 6.50
C SER A 181 -11.00 26.88 6.94
N HIS A 182 -9.76 26.56 6.53
CA HIS A 182 -8.58 27.39 6.77
C HIS A 182 -8.11 28.15 5.52
N GLU A 183 -8.94 28.21 4.47
CA GLU A 183 -8.68 28.95 3.23
C GLU A 183 -7.35 28.58 2.52
N LEU A 184 -6.83 27.38 2.78
CA LEU A 184 -5.52 26.92 2.27
C LEU A 184 -5.56 26.55 0.78
N ALA A 185 -6.74 26.21 0.26
CA ALA A 185 -7.01 26.07 -1.17
C ALA A 185 -8.50 26.25 -1.45
N THR A 186 -8.82 26.64 -2.69
CA THR A 186 -10.21 26.73 -3.16
C THR A 186 -10.78 25.37 -3.57
N GLU A 187 -12.11 25.27 -3.51
CA GLU A 187 -12.89 24.12 -4.01
C GLU A 187 -12.57 23.79 -5.48
N LYS A 188 -12.22 24.79 -6.29
CA LYS A 188 -11.76 24.61 -7.68
C LYS A 188 -10.39 23.92 -7.74
N GLN A 189 -9.40 24.40 -6.97
CA GLN A 189 -8.07 23.80 -6.93
C GLN A 189 -8.12 22.34 -6.46
N LEU A 190 -8.95 22.01 -5.46
CA LEU A 190 -9.14 20.64 -5.00
C LEU A 190 -9.74 19.74 -6.10
N LYS A 191 -10.75 20.22 -6.83
CA LYS A 191 -11.32 19.53 -8.00
C LYS A 191 -10.32 19.36 -9.15
N ASP A 192 -9.45 20.34 -9.38
CA ASP A 192 -8.40 20.25 -10.41
C ASP A 192 -7.31 19.23 -10.01
N ILE A 193 -6.93 19.14 -8.73
CA ILE A 193 -6.05 18.09 -8.20
C ILE A 193 -6.68 16.70 -8.37
N GLU A 194 -7.95 16.52 -7.97
CA GLU A 194 -8.67 15.25 -8.21
C GLU A 194 -8.69 14.88 -9.69
N LYS A 195 -8.91 15.85 -10.58
CA LYS A 195 -8.93 15.64 -12.04
C LYS A 195 -7.56 15.26 -12.58
N GLN A 196 -6.47 15.81 -12.03
CA GLN A 196 -5.11 15.40 -12.36
C GLN A 196 -4.82 13.96 -11.90
N VAL A 197 -5.06 13.63 -10.63
CA VAL A 197 -4.84 12.28 -10.09
C VAL A 197 -5.70 11.24 -10.84
N ARG A 198 -6.95 11.58 -11.19
CA ARG A 198 -7.80 10.73 -12.04
C ARG A 198 -7.22 10.52 -13.44
N LYS A 199 -6.58 11.53 -14.06
CA LYS A 199 -5.89 11.37 -15.36
C LYS A 199 -4.68 10.44 -15.25
N GLU A 200 -3.90 10.52 -14.17
CA GLU A 200 -2.73 9.66 -13.95
C GLU A 200 -3.13 8.18 -13.73
N VAL A 201 -4.27 7.93 -13.07
CA VAL A 201 -4.79 6.57 -12.84
C VAL A 201 -5.61 6.03 -14.03
N GLN A 202 -6.17 6.89 -14.89
CA GLN A 202 -7.04 6.48 -16.01
C GLN A 202 -6.42 5.45 -16.98
N PRO A 203 -5.15 5.54 -17.40
CA PRO A 203 -4.51 4.56 -18.29
C PRO A 203 -4.57 3.14 -17.71
N PHE A 204 -4.29 3.00 -16.41
CA PHE A 204 -4.34 1.71 -15.72
C PHE A 204 -5.77 1.17 -15.63
N ARG A 205 -6.76 2.03 -15.34
CA ARG A 205 -8.17 1.63 -15.32
C ARG A 205 -8.69 1.22 -16.71
N LYS A 206 -8.18 1.82 -17.79
CA LYS A 206 -8.54 1.45 -19.18
C LYS A 206 -8.04 0.06 -19.59
N LEU A 207 -6.98 -0.48 -18.97
CA LEU A 207 -6.53 -1.86 -19.20
C LEU A 207 -7.66 -2.89 -18.96
N ALA A 208 -8.56 -2.63 -18.02
CA ALA A 208 -9.69 -3.52 -17.69
C ALA A 208 -10.76 -3.61 -18.80
N PHE A 209 -10.81 -2.65 -19.73
CA PHE A 209 -11.89 -2.50 -20.71
C PHE A 209 -11.45 -2.71 -22.18
N LEU A 210 -10.14 -2.78 -22.46
CA LEU A 210 -9.64 -3.02 -23.82
C LEU A 210 -9.48 -4.52 -24.10
N SER A 211 -10.57 -5.16 -24.53
CA SER A 211 -10.50 -6.45 -25.24
C SER A 211 -10.05 -6.23 -26.69
N TYR A 212 -8.74 -6.05 -26.89
CA TYR A 212 -8.12 -5.57 -28.14
C TYR A 212 -8.57 -4.13 -28.52
N TRP A 213 -7.98 -3.56 -29.57
CA TRP A 213 -8.37 -2.29 -30.23
C TRP A 213 -8.43 -1.01 -29.36
N LEU A 214 -7.26 -0.45 -29.00
CA LEU A 214 -6.89 0.95 -29.29
C LEU A 214 -5.47 1.28 -28.81
N TRP A 215 -4.57 1.54 -29.75
CA TRP A 215 -3.11 1.44 -29.59
C TRP A 215 -2.43 2.81 -29.39
N THR A 216 -2.91 3.61 -28.42
CA THR A 216 -2.57 5.06 -28.35
C THR A 216 -2.16 5.60 -26.97
N SER A 217 -1.89 4.75 -25.97
CA SER A 217 -1.37 5.19 -24.67
C SER A 217 0.05 4.65 -24.42
N PHE A 218 1.03 5.56 -24.28
CA PHE A 218 2.44 5.23 -24.01
C PHE A 218 2.64 4.30 -22.81
N ILE A 219 1.81 4.46 -21.76
CA ILE A 219 1.80 3.58 -20.58
C ILE A 219 1.30 2.16 -20.91
N PHE A 220 0.35 2.02 -21.85
CA PHE A 220 -0.14 0.72 -22.31
C PHE A 220 0.94 -0.02 -23.13
N LEU A 221 1.68 0.71 -23.96
CA LEU A 221 2.86 0.18 -24.66
C LEU A 221 3.90 -0.35 -23.65
N GLN A 222 4.32 0.46 -22.67
CA GLN A 222 5.24 -0.04 -21.62
C GLN A 222 4.70 -1.24 -20.82
N PHE A 223 3.38 -1.42 -20.75
CA PHE A 223 2.75 -2.53 -20.04
C PHE A 223 2.64 -3.82 -20.86
N GLN A 224 2.32 -3.72 -22.16
CA GLN A 224 2.31 -4.87 -23.08
C GLN A 224 3.73 -5.27 -23.51
N GLU A 225 4.62 -4.30 -23.77
CA GLU A 225 6.04 -4.52 -24.05
C GLU A 225 6.86 -4.90 -22.80
N SER A 226 6.26 -4.86 -21.61
CA SER A 226 6.77 -5.61 -20.47
C SER A 226 6.25 -7.04 -20.55
N PRO A 227 7.06 -8.00 -21.07
CA PRO A 227 6.64 -9.40 -21.08
C PRO A 227 6.39 -9.90 -19.65
N THR A 228 5.71 -11.04 -19.54
CA THR A 228 5.82 -11.88 -18.36
C THR A 228 7.28 -12.27 -18.13
N PRO A 229 7.70 -12.62 -16.91
CA PRO A 229 9.01 -13.20 -16.66
C PRO A 229 9.22 -14.43 -17.55
N ASP A 230 10.43 -14.57 -18.10
CA ASP A 230 10.78 -15.78 -18.85
C ASP A 230 10.92 -16.98 -17.90
N SER A 231 10.64 -18.20 -18.38
CA SER A 231 10.73 -19.39 -17.53
C SER A 231 12.16 -19.67 -17.06
N SER A 232 13.18 -19.32 -17.85
CA SER A 232 14.59 -19.40 -17.44
C SER A 232 14.91 -18.50 -16.25
N GLU A 233 14.18 -17.39 -16.08
CA GLU A 233 14.39 -16.48 -14.96
C GLU A 233 13.85 -17.02 -13.63
N LEU A 234 13.04 -18.08 -13.61
CA LEU A 234 12.38 -18.59 -12.40
C LEU A 234 13.36 -18.81 -11.23
N PHE A 235 14.53 -19.40 -11.50
CA PHE A 235 15.55 -19.73 -10.50
C PHE A 235 16.62 -18.63 -10.27
N THR A 236 16.51 -17.47 -10.92
CA THR A 236 17.41 -16.34 -10.66
C THR A 236 17.18 -15.74 -9.27
N ASN A 237 18.26 -15.33 -8.60
CA ASN A 237 18.24 -14.77 -7.23
C ASN A 237 17.75 -15.73 -6.13
N VAL A 238 17.85 -17.05 -6.34
CA VAL A 238 17.66 -18.05 -5.26
C VAL A 238 18.75 -17.91 -4.19
N TYR A 239 19.99 -17.66 -4.62
CA TYR A 239 21.11 -17.32 -3.76
C TYR A 239 21.72 -15.97 -4.15
N VAL A 240 22.32 -15.30 -3.17
CA VAL A 240 23.15 -14.11 -3.43
C VAL A 240 24.51 -14.58 -3.93
N LYS A 241 24.96 -14.03 -5.07
CA LYS A 241 26.23 -14.39 -5.69
C LYS A 241 27.41 -14.14 -4.75
N GLY A 242 28.40 -15.02 -4.79
CA GLY A 242 29.62 -14.92 -3.97
C GLY A 242 29.49 -15.39 -2.51
N LEU A 243 28.36 -16.00 -2.10
CA LEU A 243 28.18 -16.59 -0.77
C LEU A 243 28.22 -18.14 -0.77
N GLY A 244 28.92 -18.74 -1.75
CA GLY A 244 29.36 -20.15 -1.68
C GLY A 244 28.33 -21.24 -2.02
N VAL A 245 27.15 -20.88 -2.53
CA VAL A 245 26.06 -21.83 -2.89
C VAL A 245 25.80 -21.91 -4.41
N GLU A 246 26.65 -21.30 -5.23
CA GLU A 246 26.60 -21.40 -6.69
C GLU A 246 27.14 -22.78 -7.12
N VAL A 247 26.23 -23.72 -7.42
CA VAL A 247 26.59 -24.98 -8.09
C VAL A 247 26.89 -24.64 -9.55
N ASP A 248 28.15 -24.73 -9.93
CA ASP A 248 28.59 -24.42 -11.29
C ASP A 248 28.19 -25.58 -12.22
N PHE A 249 27.07 -25.40 -12.93
CA PHE A 249 26.62 -26.33 -13.97
C PHE A 249 27.43 -26.11 -15.27
N SER A 250 28.75 -26.11 -15.15
CA SER A 250 29.62 -26.37 -16.30
C SER A 250 29.29 -27.77 -16.84
N PRO A 251 29.07 -27.94 -18.15
CA PRO A 251 28.86 -29.27 -18.70
C PRO A 251 30.11 -30.12 -18.44
N LEU A 252 29.94 -31.20 -17.68
CA LEU A 252 30.94 -32.26 -17.61
C LEU A 252 31.14 -32.80 -19.03
N CYS A 253 32.40 -32.84 -19.48
CA CYS A 253 32.79 -33.42 -20.76
C CYS A 253 32.53 -34.94 -20.80
#